data_AF-E2BAE0-F1
#
_entry.id   AF-E2BAE0-F1
#
_cell.length_a   1.000
_cell.length_b   1.000
_cell.length_c   1.000
_cell.angle_alpha   90.00
_cell.angle_beta   90.00
_cell.angle_gamma   90.00
#
_symmetry.space_group_name_H-M   'P 1'
#
loop_
_entity.id
_entity.type
_entity.pdbx_description
1 polymer ?
#
loop_
_entity_poly.entity_id
_entity_poly.type
_entity_poly.pdbx_seq_one_letter_code
_entity_poly.pdbx_strand_id
1 'polypeptide(L)'
;MAIEHISTEKLCRGRLPVYVTHVESPTLFWVQLQFNREEVSELQAEIKWKMEQHVKRYLMFPHTVKTGLIVAVKDCGEWYRGTITHVGDSTAVINLGDWGRIIKKPITHLYNLPRQYHFMA
;
A
#
# COMPACT_ATOMS: atom_id res chain seq x y z
N MET A 1 -4.56 8.94 11.45
CA MET A 1 -5.20 7.79 12.15
C MET A 1 -4.76 7.90 13.61
N ALA A 2 -5.63 8.38 14.50
CA ALA A 2 -5.31 8.40 15.92
C ALA A 2 -5.60 6.99 16.46
N ILE A 3 -4.61 6.35 17.07
CA ILE A 3 -4.86 5.08 17.77
C ILE A 3 -5.56 5.46 19.08
N GLU A 4 -6.89 5.33 19.12
CA GLU A 4 -7.69 5.78 20.25
C GLU A 4 -7.38 5.01 21.54
N HIS A 5 -7.01 3.73 21.44
CA HIS A 5 -6.56 2.92 22.58
C HIS A 5 -5.64 1.78 22.12
N ILE A 6 -4.39 1.76 22.61
CA ILE A 6 -3.50 0.60 22.50
C ILE A 6 -3.74 -0.27 23.74
N SER A 7 -4.24 -1.50 23.54
CA SER A 7 -4.27 -2.50 24.60
C SER A 7 -2.85 -3.00 24.83
N THR A 8 -2.21 -2.49 25.89
CA THR A 8 -0.82 -2.82 26.23
C THR A 8 -0.64 -4.30 26.60
N GLU A 9 -1.70 -4.99 27.00
CA GLU A 9 -1.71 -6.42 27.30
C GLU A 9 -1.46 -7.30 26.07
N LYS A 10 -1.78 -6.80 24.87
CA LYS A 10 -1.55 -7.48 23.59
C LYS A 10 -0.18 -7.17 22.97
N LEU A 11 0.60 -6.30 23.60
CA LEU A 11 1.93 -5.96 23.09
C LEU A 11 2.90 -7.11 23.41
N CYS A 12 3.77 -7.42 22.46
CA CYS A 12 4.87 -8.31 22.73
C CYS A 12 5.77 -7.67 23.80
N ARG A 13 6.22 -8.47 24.78
CA ARG A 13 7.09 -7.97 25.87
C ARG A 13 8.56 -7.79 25.44
N GLY A 14 8.89 -8.18 24.21
CA GLY A 14 10.24 -8.14 23.65
C GLY A 14 10.47 -6.91 22.76
N ARG A 15 11.75 -6.69 22.41
CA ARG A 15 12.09 -5.72 21.37
C ARG A 15 11.76 -6.32 20.01
N LEU A 16 11.03 -5.59 19.17
CA LEU A 16 10.81 -5.95 17.78
C LEU A 16 11.78 -5.14 16.92
N PRO A 17 12.71 -5.79 16.20
CA PRO A 17 13.52 -5.08 15.24
C PRO A 17 12.67 -4.62 14.06
N VAL A 18 12.91 -3.38 13.62
CA VAL A 18 12.11 -2.71 12.60
C VAL A 18 12.97 -1.97 11.60
N TYR A 19 12.42 -1.72 10.42
CA TYR A 19 12.96 -0.82 9.42
C TYR A 19 12.03 0.38 9.26
N VAL A 20 12.55 1.59 9.40
CA VAL A 20 11.78 2.82 9.20
C VAL A 20 11.59 3.06 7.71
N THR A 21 10.35 3.06 7.23
CA THR A 21 10.02 3.20 5.80
C THR A 21 9.66 4.62 5.39
N HIS A 22 9.06 5.38 6.30
CA HIS A 22 8.65 6.75 6.06
C HIS A 22 8.64 7.54 7.36
N VAL A 23 9.13 8.78 7.34
CA VAL A 23 9.17 9.67 8.51
C VAL A 23 8.46 10.96 8.14
N GLU A 24 7.38 11.28 8.84
CA GLU A 24 6.72 12.58 8.75
C GLU A 24 7.22 13.52 9.85
N SER A 25 7.45 12.98 11.06
CA SER A 25 8.08 13.68 12.17
C SER A 25 8.71 12.69 13.16
N PRO A 26 9.49 13.13 14.16
CA PRO A 26 10.03 12.25 15.19
C PRO A 26 8.98 11.43 15.96
N THR A 27 7.73 11.91 15.99
CA THR A 27 6.60 11.27 16.68
C THR A 27 5.61 10.59 15.72
N LEU A 28 5.82 10.71 14.41
CA LEU A 28 4.94 10.13 13.39
C LEU A 28 5.77 9.58 12.23
N PHE A 29 5.96 8.26 12.26
CA PHE A 29 6.72 7.53 11.26
C PHE A 29 6.15 6.12 11.12
N TRP A 30 6.46 5.48 9.99
CA TRP A 30 6.03 4.14 9.65
C TRP A 30 7.21 3.20 9.67
N VAL A 31 6.92 1.97 10.06
CA VAL A 31 7.90 0.90 10.16
C VAL A 31 7.39 -0.38 9.54
N GLN A 32 8.32 -1.17 9.04
CA GLN A 32 8.10 -2.59 8.74
C GLN A 32 8.81 -3.42 9.80
N LEU A 33 8.13 -4.44 10.30
CA LEU A 33 8.76 -5.42 11.20
C LEU A 33 9.78 -6.24 10.41
N GLN A 34 10.97 -6.47 10.98
CA GLN A 34 12.06 -7.15 10.28
C GLN A 34 11.63 -8.54 9.77
N PHE A 35 10.81 -9.26 10.53
CA PHE A 35 10.38 -10.62 10.18
C PHE A 35 9.37 -10.68 9.02
N ASN A 36 8.63 -9.61 8.73
CA ASN A 36 7.75 -9.55 7.54
C ASN A 36 8.46 -8.97 6.31
N ARG A 37 9.71 -8.50 6.45
CA ARG A 37 10.36 -7.72 5.39
C ARG A 37 10.56 -8.52 4.11
N GLU A 38 10.94 -9.79 4.25
CA GLU A 38 11.10 -10.70 3.12
C GLU A 38 9.77 -10.89 2.40
N GLU A 39 8.70 -11.18 3.14
CA GLU A 39 7.34 -11.33 2.61
C GLU A 39 6.83 -10.06 1.89
N VAL A 40 7.05 -8.87 2.46
CA VAL A 40 6.71 -7.60 1.78
C VAL A 40 7.52 -7.42 0.50
N SER A 41 8.80 -7.76 0.52
CA SER A 41 9.70 -7.62 -0.62
C SER A 41 9.34 -8.60 -1.75
N GLU A 42 9.00 -9.83 -1.43
CA GLU A 42 8.54 -10.86 -2.37
C GLU A 42 7.23 -10.43 -3.01
N LEU A 43 6.24 -10.03 -2.21
CA LEU A 43 4.97 -9.52 -2.71
C LEU A 43 5.15 -8.33 -3.65
N GLN A 44 6.00 -7.38 -3.26
CA GLN A 44 6.33 -6.21 -4.08
C GLN A 44 6.95 -6.62 -5.44
N ALA A 45 7.86 -7.60 -5.44
CA ALA A 45 8.47 -8.12 -6.65
C ALA A 45 7.45 -8.85 -7.55
N GLU A 46 6.55 -9.63 -6.97
CA GLU A 46 5.48 -10.30 -7.71
C GLU A 46 4.51 -9.31 -8.37
N ILE A 47 4.08 -8.29 -7.63
CA ILE A 47 3.23 -7.21 -8.15
C ILE A 47 3.94 -6.52 -9.32
N LYS A 48 5.21 -6.15 -9.14
CA LYS A 48 6.02 -5.53 -10.19
C LYS A 48 6.06 -6.39 -11.44
N TRP A 49 6.48 -7.65 -11.31
CA TRP A 49 6.56 -8.58 -12.43
C TRP A 49 5.22 -8.73 -13.14
N LYS A 50 4.13 -8.89 -12.38
CA LYS A 50 2.78 -9.06 -12.93
C LYS A 50 2.31 -7.84 -13.72
N MET A 51 2.52 -6.65 -13.15
CA MET A 51 2.08 -5.38 -13.73
C MET A 51 2.90 -4.99 -14.95
N GLU A 52 4.22 -5.20 -14.94
CA GLU A 52 5.09 -4.92 -16.09
C GLU A 52 4.74 -5.79 -17.31
N GLN A 53 4.39 -7.06 -17.09
CA GLN A 53 4.06 -7.99 -18.17
C GLN A 53 2.66 -7.77 -18.75
N HIS A 54 1.68 -7.35 -17.94
CA HIS A 54 0.27 -7.41 -18.30
C HIS A 54 -0.53 -6.13 -17.98
N VAL A 55 0.12 -4.96 -17.96
CA VAL A 55 -0.51 -3.68 -17.55
C VAL A 55 -1.87 -3.41 -18.24
N LYS A 56 -1.98 -3.68 -19.54
CA LYS A 56 -3.21 -3.46 -20.33
C LYS A 56 -4.37 -4.33 -19.89
N ARG A 57 -4.09 -5.53 -19.36
CA ARG A 57 -5.11 -6.47 -18.86
C ARG A 57 -5.72 -5.99 -17.54
N TYR A 58 -5.00 -5.18 -16.79
CA TYR A 58 -5.37 -4.73 -15.46
C TYR A 58 -5.92 -3.30 -15.44
N LEU A 59 -6.21 -2.68 -16.59
CA LEU A 59 -6.80 -1.36 -16.64
C LEU A 59 -8.11 -1.30 -15.83
N MET A 60 -8.27 -0.24 -15.05
CA MET A 60 -9.53 0.07 -14.37
C MET A 60 -10.37 1.00 -15.22
N PHE A 61 -11.67 0.75 -15.25
CA PHE A 61 -12.60 1.72 -15.81
C PHE A 61 -12.88 2.82 -14.76
N PRO A 62 -12.94 4.10 -15.14
CA PRO A 62 -13.13 5.19 -14.18
C PRO A 62 -14.35 5.01 -13.26
N HIS A 63 -15.45 4.48 -13.79
CA HIS A 63 -16.69 4.27 -13.04
C HIS A 63 -16.61 3.14 -11.99
N THR A 64 -15.58 2.29 -12.01
CA THR A 64 -15.40 1.23 -11.00
C THR A 64 -14.55 1.68 -9.82
N VAL A 65 -13.92 2.86 -9.90
CA VAL A 65 -13.03 3.40 -8.88
C VAL A 65 -13.84 3.92 -7.71
N LYS A 66 -13.59 3.36 -6.52
CA LYS A 66 -14.27 3.73 -5.27
C LYS A 66 -13.34 3.58 -4.08
N THR A 67 -13.63 4.34 -3.02
CA THR A 67 -12.93 4.23 -1.73
C THR A 67 -12.97 2.80 -1.20
N GLY A 68 -11.87 2.36 -0.60
CA GLY A 68 -11.69 1.02 -0.04
C GLY A 68 -11.17 -0.03 -1.01
N LEU A 69 -11.06 0.27 -2.32
CA LEU A 69 -10.45 -0.67 -3.26
C LEU A 69 -8.93 -0.74 -3.09
N ILE A 70 -8.40 -1.96 -3.16
CA ILE A 70 -6.97 -2.22 -3.27
C ILE A 70 -6.61 -2.27 -4.76
N VAL A 71 -5.66 -1.44 -5.16
CA VAL A 71 -5.24 -1.23 -6.54
C VAL A 71 -3.73 -1.33 -6.67
N ALA A 72 -3.26 -1.60 -7.89
CA ALA A 72 -1.88 -1.40 -8.27
C ALA A 72 -1.69 0.00 -8.85
N VAL A 73 -0.58 0.65 -8.52
CA VAL A 73 -0.27 2.02 -8.95
C VAL A 73 1.23 2.20 -9.12
N LYS A 74 1.63 2.95 -10.15
CA LYS A 74 3.04 3.26 -10.40
C LYS A 74 3.42 4.61 -9.79
N ASP A 75 4.46 4.63 -8.98
CA ASP A 75 5.00 5.84 -8.36
C ASP A 75 6.53 5.80 -8.36
N CYS A 76 7.19 6.92 -8.72
CA CYS A 76 8.66 7.02 -8.78
C CYS A 76 9.37 5.85 -9.51
N GLY A 77 8.73 5.29 -10.55
CA GLY A 77 9.31 4.18 -11.35
C GLY A 77 8.97 2.78 -10.85
N GLU A 78 8.41 2.64 -9.64
CA GLU A 78 8.08 1.35 -9.02
C GLU A 78 6.57 1.12 -8.91
N TRP A 79 6.17 -0.15 -8.81
CA TRP A 79 4.78 -0.59 -8.70
C TRP A 79 4.40 -0.87 -7.27
N TYR A 80 3.34 -0.26 -6.76
CA TYR A 80 2.89 -0.47 -5.39
C TYR A 80 1.46 -1.00 -5.37
N ARG A 81 1.13 -1.83 -4.38
CA ARG A 81 -0.27 -1.95 -3.95
C ARG A 81 -0.62 -0.75 -3.07
N GLY A 82 -1.86 -0.31 -3.16
CA GLY A 82 -2.38 0.75 -2.31
C GLY A 82 -3.89 0.67 -2.17
N THR A 83 -4.40 1.26 -1.09
CA THR A 83 -5.84 1.35 -0.84
C THR A 83 -6.33 2.75 -1.19
N ILE A 84 -7.39 2.86 -1.97
CA ILE A 84 -8.03 4.14 -2.28
C ILE A 84 -8.71 4.66 -1.02
N THR A 85 -8.30 5.84 -0.54
CA THR A 85 -8.89 6.49 0.64
C THR A 85 -9.85 7.61 0.27
N HIS A 86 -9.68 8.21 -0.91
CA HIS A 86 -10.58 9.24 -1.41
C HIS A 86 -10.60 9.24 -2.95
N VAL A 87 -11.76 9.53 -3.53
CA VAL A 87 -11.96 9.66 -4.98
C VAL A 87 -12.51 11.06 -5.25
N GLY A 88 -11.81 11.84 -6.08
CA GLY A 88 -12.31 13.08 -6.66
C GLY A 88 -12.64 12.89 -8.15
N ASP A 89 -12.88 13.99 -8.86
CA ASP A 89 -13.42 13.93 -10.23
C ASP A 89 -12.52 13.19 -11.24
N SER A 90 -11.20 13.44 -11.19
CA SER A 90 -10.23 12.84 -12.13
C SER A 90 -9.02 12.19 -11.43
N THR A 91 -8.98 12.26 -10.10
CA THR A 91 -7.86 11.78 -9.28
C THR A 91 -8.36 11.01 -8.08
N ALA A 92 -7.52 10.10 -7.58
CA ALA A 92 -7.73 9.42 -6.31
C ALA A 92 -6.56 9.67 -5.37
N VAL A 93 -6.84 9.61 -4.07
CA VAL A 93 -5.83 9.54 -3.00
C VAL A 93 -5.67 8.08 -2.61
N ILE A 94 -4.43 7.61 -2.58
CA ILE A 94 -4.06 6.22 -2.37
C ILE A 94 -3.10 6.13 -1.19
N ASN A 95 -3.43 5.30 -0.21
CA ASN A 95 -2.55 4.93 0.88
C ASN A 95 -1.70 3.71 0.46
N LEU A 96 -0.39 3.93 0.31
CA LEU A 96 0.61 2.88 0.12
C LEU A 96 0.96 2.28 1.48
N GLY A 97 0.05 1.47 2.02
CA GLY A 97 0.09 1.00 3.40
C GLY A 97 1.39 0.34 3.81
N ASP A 98 1.97 -0.51 2.93
CA ASP A 98 3.23 -1.20 3.19
C ASP A 98 4.41 -0.24 3.39
N TRP A 99 4.31 0.97 2.86
CA TRP A 99 5.38 1.97 2.82
C TRP A 99 5.07 3.20 3.68
N GLY A 100 3.87 3.30 4.25
CA GLY A 100 3.46 4.43 5.07
C GLY A 100 3.31 5.76 4.32
N ARG A 101 3.13 5.70 3.00
CA ARG A 101 3.07 6.89 2.14
C ARG A 101 1.67 7.11 1.61
N ILE A 102 1.26 8.37 1.46
CA ILE A 102 0.02 8.75 0.79
C ILE A 102 0.39 9.45 -0.52
N ILE A 103 -0.22 9.01 -1.62
CA ILE A 103 0.00 9.60 -2.95
C ILE A 103 -1.32 10.00 -3.58
N LYS A 104 -1.26 10.97 -4.50
CA LYS A 104 -2.39 11.36 -5.35
C LYS A 104 -2.06 11.02 -6.80
N LYS A 105 -2.96 10.30 -7.47
CA LYS A 105 -2.76 9.89 -8.88
C LYS A 105 -4.03 10.09 -9.71
N PRO A 106 -3.90 10.30 -11.03
CA PRO A 106 -5.03 10.23 -11.95
C PRO A 106 -5.73 8.88 -11.85
N ILE A 107 -7.06 8.85 -11.98
CA ILE A 107 -7.83 7.61 -11.98
C ILE A 107 -7.36 6.66 -13.11
N THR A 108 -6.94 7.22 -14.24
CA THR A 108 -6.38 6.48 -15.38
C THR A 108 -5.05 5.78 -15.09
N HIS A 109 -4.40 6.10 -13.96
CA HIS A 109 -3.15 5.46 -13.52
C HIS A 109 -3.38 4.38 -12.46
N LEU A 110 -4.64 4.01 -12.20
CA LEU A 110 -5.02 2.95 -11.29
C LEU A 110 -5.31 1.66 -12.05
N TYR A 111 -4.87 0.55 -11.48
CA TYR A 111 -4.99 -0.76 -12.08
C TYR A 111 -5.61 -1.75 -11.11
N ASN A 112 -6.44 -2.64 -11.63
CA ASN A 112 -7.05 -3.73 -10.89
C ASN A 112 -5.94 -4.64 -10.36
N LEU A 113 -5.85 -4.78 -9.04
CA LEU A 113 -4.93 -5.73 -8.43
C LEU A 113 -5.68 -7.05 -8.16
N PRO A 114 -5.17 -8.20 -8.64
CA PRO A 114 -5.75 -9.51 -8.30
C PRO A 114 -5.84 -9.76 -6.79
N ARG A 115 -6.88 -10.46 -6.35
CA ARG A 115 -7.20 -10.67 -4.92
C ARG A 115 -6.08 -11.35 -4.14
N GLN A 116 -5.27 -12.20 -4.77
CA GLN A 116 -4.16 -12.87 -4.10
C GLN A 116 -3.09 -11.90 -3.56
N TYR A 117 -3.06 -10.65 -4.03
CA TYR A 117 -2.10 -9.64 -3.58
C TYR A 117 -2.70 -8.65 -2.56
N HIS A 118 -3.97 -8.83 -2.19
CA HIS A 118 -4.69 -7.90 -1.29
C HIS A 118 -4.26 -8.05 0.17
N PHE A 119 -3.94 -9.26 0.58
CA PHE A 119 -3.53 -9.59 1.95
C PHE A 119 -2.21 -10.35 1.91
N MET A 120 -1.40 -10.15 2.95
CA MET A 120 -0.22 -10.98 3.21
C MET A 120 -0.69 -12.33 3.77
N ALA A 121 0.06 -13.40 3.50
CA ALA A 121 -0.39 -14.78 3.74
C ALA A 121 -0.27 -15.18 5.21
#